data_AF-A0A7M7H203-F1
#
_entry.id   AF-A0A7M7H203-F1
#
_cell.length_a   1.000
_cell.length_b   1.000
_cell.length_c   1.000
_cell.angle_alpha   90.00
_cell.angle_beta   90.00
_cell.angle_gamma   90.00
#
_symmetry.space_group_name_H-M   'P 1'
#
loop_
_entity.id
_entity.type
_entity.pdbx_description
1 polymer ?
#
loop_
_entity_poly.entity_id
_entity_poly.type
_entity_poly.pdbx_seq_one_letter_code
_entity_poly.pdbx_strand_id
1 'polypeptide(L)'
;MELDPDYTFVPLAPRHYMEIENKDTQHYFGKWGLQGNISIQDFCFNEPFQPYNKYHLAERFFKDQTVANHLLLKEGDSWIAKDPANKIVHNSGVTCKRFDTDIEGFTVSDNLRGMILDEYCEEYQLFNSEERAEFIFRIFEMLVLGGSLCQFEEELQPYLDTTKKIYKELVRVQKRRQQEQQGANRDLSIGTTVLQVVAKNERGEAFYPANPEHRQNIGFLLIDGSNRQITTLLHQFGSFHW
;
A
#
# COMPACT_ATOMS: atom_id res chain seq x y z
N MET A 1 15.40 20.77 -28.24
CA MET A 1 16.06 20.31 -26.99
C MET A 1 15.20 20.90 -25.90
N GLU A 2 14.25 20.13 -25.37
CA GLU A 2 13.54 20.55 -24.16
C GLU A 2 14.58 20.54 -23.04
N LEU A 3 14.74 21.67 -22.37
CA LEU A 3 15.58 21.76 -21.18
C LEU A 3 14.94 20.86 -20.11
N ASP A 4 15.74 20.03 -19.46
CA ASP A 4 15.25 19.23 -18.34
C ASP A 4 14.67 20.17 -17.27
N PRO A 5 13.46 19.90 -16.76
CA PRO A 5 12.83 20.74 -15.75
C PRO A 5 13.65 20.76 -14.46
N ASP A 6 13.95 21.96 -13.95
CA ASP A 6 14.68 22.17 -12.70
C ASP A 6 13.72 22.13 -11.50
N TYR A 7 13.46 20.91 -11.00
CA TYR A 7 12.57 20.68 -9.88
C TYR A 7 13.20 21.15 -8.55
N THR A 8 12.48 21.99 -7.83
CA THR A 8 12.76 22.37 -6.44
C THR A 8 11.62 21.90 -5.54
N PHE A 9 11.96 21.54 -4.29
CA PHE A 9 11.01 20.97 -3.33
C PHE A 9 10.99 21.78 -2.03
N VAL A 10 9.81 22.09 -1.53
CA VAL A 10 9.62 22.80 -0.26
C VAL A 10 8.79 21.93 0.69
N PRO A 11 9.27 21.65 1.92
CA PRO A 11 8.50 20.89 2.89
C PRO A 11 7.24 21.66 3.30
N LEU A 12 6.13 20.95 3.42
CA LEU A 12 4.86 21.48 3.92
C LEU A 12 4.75 21.22 5.42
N ALA A 13 3.94 22.05 6.10
CA ALA A 13 3.61 21.80 7.50
C ALA A 13 2.94 20.43 7.65
N PRO A 14 3.21 19.68 8.75
CA PRO A 14 2.59 18.39 8.98
C PRO A 14 1.08 18.48 8.83
N ARG A 15 0.55 17.72 7.87
CA ARG A 15 -0.89 17.58 7.66
C ARG A 15 -1.44 16.63 8.72
N HIS A 16 -2.62 16.95 9.25
CA HIS A 16 -3.39 15.99 10.04
C HIS A 16 -3.99 14.92 9.13
N TYR A 17 -3.48 13.70 9.22
CA TYR A 17 -3.98 12.55 8.47
C TYR A 17 -5.09 11.86 9.26
N MET A 18 -6.32 12.37 9.20
CA MET A 18 -7.42 11.95 10.09
C MET A 18 -7.66 10.42 10.13
N GLU A 19 -7.58 9.74 8.98
CA GLU A 19 -7.78 8.28 8.91
C GLU A 19 -6.58 7.47 9.43
N ILE A 20 -5.40 8.09 9.52
CA ILE A 20 -4.17 7.47 10.02
C ILE A 20 -3.98 7.79 11.52
N GLU A 21 -4.27 9.03 11.93
CA GLU A 21 -4.12 9.55 13.29
C GLU A 21 -5.30 9.18 14.21
N ASN A 22 -6.38 8.59 13.70
CA ASN A 22 -7.48 8.15 14.56
C ASN A 22 -7.06 7.04 15.53
N LYS A 23 -7.79 6.96 16.64
CA LYS A 23 -7.49 6.07 17.76
C LYS A 23 -7.37 4.60 17.35
N ASP A 24 -8.24 4.14 16.45
CA ASP A 24 -8.25 2.73 16.04
C ASP A 24 -7.01 2.39 15.20
N THR A 25 -6.66 3.24 14.23
CA THR A 25 -5.46 3.06 13.41
C THR A 25 -4.19 3.13 14.26
N GLN A 26 -4.10 4.11 15.17
CA GLN A 26 -2.96 4.23 16.08
C GLN A 26 -2.87 3.06 17.06
N HIS A 27 -4.00 2.52 17.52
CA HIS A 27 -4.02 1.30 18.32
C HIS A 27 -3.37 0.13 17.57
N TYR A 28 -3.75 -0.09 16.30
CA TYR A 28 -3.16 -1.14 15.48
C TYR A 28 -1.68 -0.88 15.14
N PHE A 29 -1.28 0.37 14.92
CA PHE A 29 0.15 0.70 14.70
C PHE A 29 1.01 0.36 15.92
N GLY A 30 0.51 0.65 17.13
CA GLY A 30 1.17 0.24 18.36
C GLY A 30 1.21 -1.29 18.48
N LYS A 31 0.07 -1.96 18.28
CA LYS A 31 -0.06 -3.41 18.39
C LYS A 31 0.83 -4.16 17.38
N TRP A 32 0.92 -3.67 16.16
CA TRP A 32 1.71 -4.30 15.09
C TRP A 32 3.18 -3.86 15.08
N GLY A 33 3.63 -3.07 16.05
CA GLY A 33 5.04 -2.64 16.15
C GLY A 33 5.48 -1.66 15.06
N LEU A 34 4.52 -0.94 14.46
CA LEU A 34 4.75 0.03 13.38
C LEU A 34 4.83 1.47 13.89
N GLN A 35 4.35 1.72 15.11
CA GLN A 35 4.39 3.05 15.72
C GLN A 35 5.84 3.53 15.87
N GLY A 36 6.12 4.75 15.41
CA GLY A 36 7.47 5.32 15.38
C GLY A 36 8.34 4.84 14.22
N ASN A 37 7.93 3.78 13.52
CA ASN A 37 8.63 3.21 12.36
C ASN A 37 8.03 3.65 11.02
N ILE A 38 6.84 4.26 11.04
CA ILE A 38 6.20 4.87 9.88
C ILE A 38 6.40 6.39 9.92
N SER A 39 6.92 6.95 8.82
CA SER A 39 7.03 8.40 8.62
C SER A 39 6.30 8.82 7.35
N ILE A 40 5.45 9.84 7.46
CA ILE A 40 4.77 10.48 6.33
C ILE A 40 5.13 11.96 6.32
N GLN A 41 5.54 12.47 5.16
CA GLN A 41 5.95 13.88 5.02
C GLN A 41 5.44 14.44 3.69
N ASP A 42 5.00 15.69 3.70
CA ASP A 42 4.45 16.38 2.53
C ASP A 42 5.41 17.45 2.02
N PHE A 43 5.47 17.59 0.70
CA PHE A 43 6.29 18.56 -0.03
C PHE A 43 5.47 19.16 -1.18
N CYS A 44 5.83 20.37 -1.64
CA CYS A 44 5.38 20.88 -2.93
C CYS A 44 6.55 21.02 -3.92
N PHE A 45 6.23 21.05 -5.21
CA PHE A 45 7.21 21.25 -6.29
C PHE A 45 6.80 22.31 -7.32
N ASN A 46 7.76 22.88 -8.03
CA ASN A 46 7.58 24.05 -8.92
C ASN A 46 7.19 23.71 -10.37
N GLU A 47 7.55 22.54 -10.90
CA GLU A 47 7.37 22.21 -12.33
C GLU A 47 6.16 21.29 -12.60
N PRO A 48 5.57 21.28 -13.82
CA PRO A 48 4.51 20.34 -14.20
C PRO A 48 4.99 18.87 -14.21
N PHE A 49 4.10 17.91 -13.92
CA PHE A 49 4.41 16.47 -13.92
C PHE A 49 3.61 15.71 -15.00
N GLN A 50 4.28 14.85 -15.77
CA GLN A 50 3.71 14.11 -16.92
C GLN A 50 3.65 12.58 -16.66
N PRO A 51 2.46 11.96 -16.43
CA PRO A 51 2.34 10.60 -15.83
C PRO A 51 2.30 9.38 -16.78
N TYR A 52 2.88 9.45 -17.99
CA TYR A 52 2.56 8.53 -19.08
C TYR A 52 3.08 7.08 -18.91
N ASN A 53 2.37 6.24 -18.13
CA ASN A 53 2.01 4.84 -18.48
C ASN A 53 1.03 4.15 -17.50
N LYS A 54 0.62 4.80 -16.40
CA LYS A 54 -0.22 4.16 -15.35
C LYS A 54 -1.65 3.76 -15.78
N TYR A 55 -2.14 4.32 -16.89
CA TYR A 55 -3.51 4.10 -17.37
C TYR A 55 -3.70 2.76 -18.08
N HIS A 56 -2.64 2.17 -18.66
CA HIS A 56 -2.71 0.83 -19.27
C HIS A 56 -2.86 -0.27 -18.21
N LEU A 57 -2.21 -0.09 -17.05
CA LEU A 57 -2.24 -1.03 -15.91
C LEU A 57 -3.64 -1.08 -15.26
N ALA A 58 -4.25 0.07 -14.94
CA ALA A 58 -5.60 0.10 -14.39
C ALA A 58 -6.67 -0.43 -15.38
N GLU A 59 -6.49 -0.19 -16.67
CA GLU A 59 -7.38 -0.74 -17.71
C GLU A 59 -7.22 -2.26 -17.86
N ARG A 60 -6.00 -2.79 -17.75
CA ARG A 60 -5.72 -4.25 -17.71
C ARG A 60 -6.30 -4.89 -16.44
N PHE A 61 -6.14 -4.23 -15.29
CA PHE A 61 -6.63 -4.69 -13.98
C PHE A 61 -8.15 -4.89 -13.98
N PHE A 62 -8.95 -3.89 -14.39
CA PHE A 62 -10.42 -4.03 -14.41
C PHE A 62 -10.97 -4.89 -15.58
N LYS A 63 -10.12 -5.28 -16.53
CA LYS A 63 -10.45 -6.20 -17.63
C LYS A 63 -9.93 -7.61 -17.39
N ASP A 64 -9.21 -7.84 -16.30
CA ASP A 64 -8.69 -9.14 -15.94
C ASP A 64 -9.79 -10.03 -15.36
N GLN A 65 -9.86 -11.28 -15.85
CA GLN A 65 -10.94 -12.20 -15.50
C GLN A 65 -10.83 -12.72 -14.05
N THR A 66 -9.61 -12.74 -13.49
CA THR A 66 -9.36 -13.08 -12.08
C THR A 66 -9.77 -11.91 -11.19
N VAL A 67 -9.41 -10.68 -11.55
CA VAL A 67 -9.82 -9.46 -10.81
C VAL A 67 -11.34 -9.28 -10.80
N ALA A 68 -12.01 -9.52 -11.93
CA ALA A 68 -13.48 -9.48 -12.02
C ALA A 68 -14.17 -10.54 -11.16
N ASN A 69 -13.53 -11.68 -10.91
CA ASN A 69 -14.07 -12.78 -10.09
C ASN A 69 -13.81 -12.62 -8.58
N HIS A 70 -12.84 -11.79 -8.18
CA HIS A 70 -12.40 -11.65 -6.77
C HIS A 70 -12.67 -10.26 -6.15
N LEU A 71 -13.30 -9.33 -6.89
CA LEU A 71 -13.62 -7.99 -6.40
C LEU A 71 -14.75 -8.01 -5.34
N LEU A 72 -14.54 -7.33 -4.21
CA LEU A 72 -15.54 -7.18 -3.14
C LEU A 72 -16.73 -6.34 -3.63
N LEU A 73 -17.93 -6.92 -3.65
CA LEU A 73 -19.19 -6.21 -3.90
C LEU A 73 -19.88 -5.88 -2.57
N LYS A 74 -20.41 -4.66 -2.46
CA LYS A 74 -21.10 -4.18 -1.26
C LYS A 74 -22.50 -4.80 -1.17
N GLU A 75 -22.76 -5.53 -0.09
CA GLU A 75 -24.11 -6.00 0.28
C GLU A 75 -24.42 -5.49 1.69
N GLY A 76 -25.39 -4.57 1.81
CA GLY A 76 -25.67 -3.87 3.07
C GLY A 76 -24.51 -2.97 3.53
N ASP A 77 -24.12 -3.06 4.81
CA ASP A 77 -23.05 -2.26 5.42
C ASP A 77 -21.70 -3.00 5.54
N SER A 78 -21.55 -4.18 4.94
CA SER A 78 -20.33 -5.00 5.03
C SER A 78 -19.68 -5.28 3.67
N TRP A 79 -18.36 -5.49 3.68
CA TRP A 79 -17.56 -5.94 2.54
C TRP A 79 -17.28 -7.44 2.70
N ILE A 80 -17.70 -8.29 1.76
CA ILE A 80 -17.53 -9.75 1.88
C ILE A 80 -16.51 -10.25 0.85
N ALA A 81 -15.43 -10.89 1.31
CA ALA A 81 -14.51 -11.65 0.46
C ALA A 81 -15.20 -12.92 -0.05
N LYS A 82 -15.24 -13.09 -1.38
CA LYS A 82 -16.00 -14.16 -2.01
C LYS A 82 -15.08 -15.22 -2.62
N ASP A 83 -14.32 -15.93 -1.78
CA ASP A 83 -14.01 -17.34 -2.05
C ASP A 83 -13.54 -18.09 -0.77
N PRO A 84 -14.40 -18.89 -0.11
CA PRO A 84 -14.01 -19.81 0.96
C PRO A 84 -12.95 -20.84 0.54
N ALA A 85 -12.70 -21.03 -0.76
CA ALA A 85 -11.73 -21.99 -1.29
C ALA A 85 -10.29 -21.45 -1.40
N ASN A 86 -10.05 -20.15 -1.17
CA ASN A 86 -8.70 -19.58 -1.21
C ASN A 86 -7.82 -19.94 0.00
N LYS A 87 -8.41 -20.62 1.01
CA LYS A 87 -7.75 -21.10 2.24
C LYS A 87 -7.06 -20.00 3.07
N ILE A 88 -7.30 -18.71 2.83
CA ILE A 88 -6.71 -17.62 3.64
C ILE A 88 -7.48 -17.45 4.95
N VAL A 89 -8.80 -17.45 4.87
CA VAL A 89 -9.70 -17.30 6.03
C VAL A 89 -10.79 -18.36 6.01
N HIS A 90 -11.24 -18.75 7.19
CA HIS A 90 -12.51 -19.46 7.36
C HIS A 90 -13.70 -18.52 7.08
N ASN A 91 -14.90 -19.09 6.93
CA ASN A 91 -16.14 -18.31 6.79
C ASN A 91 -16.39 -17.33 7.96
N SER A 92 -15.75 -17.54 9.11
CA SER A 92 -15.78 -16.64 10.26
C SER A 92 -14.90 -15.39 10.10
N GLY A 93 -14.03 -15.32 9.09
CA GLY A 93 -13.02 -14.26 8.94
C GLY A 93 -11.70 -14.53 9.65
N VAL A 94 -11.61 -15.63 10.42
CA VAL A 94 -10.40 -16.08 11.11
C VAL A 94 -9.41 -16.67 10.10
N THR A 95 -8.15 -16.26 10.16
CA THR A 95 -7.06 -16.76 9.31
C THR A 95 -6.87 -18.27 9.50
N CYS A 96 -6.78 -19.01 8.39
CA CYS A 96 -6.48 -20.44 8.44
C CYS A 96 -5.07 -20.65 8.98
N LYS A 97 -4.95 -21.42 10.08
CA LYS A 97 -3.65 -21.73 10.68
C LYS A 97 -2.89 -22.76 9.84
N ARG A 98 -1.56 -22.70 9.90
CA ARG A 98 -0.63 -23.68 9.32
C ARG A 98 0.46 -24.02 10.33
N PHE A 99 1.29 -25.02 10.02
CA PHE A 99 2.46 -25.31 10.84
C PHE A 99 3.43 -24.13 10.82
N ASP A 100 4.01 -23.85 11.99
CA ASP A 100 5.01 -22.80 12.14
C ASP A 100 6.23 -23.11 11.27
N THR A 101 6.53 -22.19 10.36
CA THR A 101 7.73 -22.21 9.52
C THR A 101 8.45 -20.89 9.66
N ASP A 102 9.78 -20.90 9.72
CA ASP A 102 10.57 -19.69 9.61
C ASP A 102 10.85 -19.39 8.12
N ILE A 103 10.44 -18.22 7.65
CA ILE A 103 10.68 -17.74 6.29
C ILE A 103 11.25 -16.32 6.41
N GLU A 104 12.48 -16.10 5.96
CA GLU A 104 13.14 -14.79 6.01
C GLU A 104 13.16 -14.14 7.41
N GLY A 105 13.22 -14.95 8.48
CA GLY A 105 13.18 -14.46 9.87
C GLY A 105 11.77 -14.14 10.39
N PHE A 106 10.73 -14.44 9.62
CA PHE A 106 9.33 -14.39 10.07
C PHE A 106 8.88 -15.78 10.49
N THR A 107 8.30 -15.88 11.68
CA THR A 107 7.47 -17.04 12.04
C THR A 107 6.16 -16.95 11.26
N VAL A 108 5.90 -17.93 10.39
CA VAL A 108 4.70 -18.06 9.57
C VAL A 108 3.82 -19.18 10.12
N SER A 109 2.68 -18.81 10.71
CA SER A 109 1.76 -19.71 11.44
C SER A 109 0.34 -19.71 10.87
N ASP A 110 0.08 -18.89 9.86
CA ASP A 110 -1.19 -18.81 9.16
C ASP A 110 -1.00 -18.66 7.64
N ASN A 111 -2.05 -18.97 6.89
CA ASN A 111 -2.06 -18.90 5.45
C ASN A 111 -2.02 -17.46 4.93
N LEU A 112 -2.36 -16.46 5.74
CA LEU A 112 -2.28 -15.06 5.35
C LEU A 112 -0.81 -14.61 5.22
N ARG A 113 0.02 -14.89 6.22
CA ARG A 113 1.48 -14.67 6.15
C ARG A 113 2.14 -15.62 5.15
N GLY A 114 1.61 -16.84 5.01
CA GLY A 114 2.00 -17.77 3.95
C GLY A 114 1.84 -17.17 2.55
N MET A 115 0.66 -16.60 2.27
CA MET A 115 0.36 -15.91 1.02
C MET A 115 1.33 -14.75 0.75
N ILE A 116 1.87 -14.10 1.78
CA ILE A 116 2.85 -13.02 1.62
C ILE A 116 4.27 -13.56 1.37
N LEU A 117 4.70 -14.58 2.11
CA LEU A 117 6.12 -14.93 2.23
C LEU A 117 6.53 -16.25 1.57
N ASP A 118 5.63 -17.21 1.44
CA ASP A 118 5.94 -18.58 1.03
C ASP A 118 5.71 -18.77 -0.47
N GLU A 119 6.72 -18.48 -1.29
CA GLU A 119 6.65 -18.57 -2.76
C GLU A 119 6.26 -19.97 -3.29
N TYR A 120 6.37 -21.00 -2.46
CA TYR A 120 6.09 -22.39 -2.81
C TYR A 120 4.66 -22.85 -2.46
N CYS A 121 3.88 -22.04 -1.73
CA CYS A 121 2.51 -22.41 -1.39
C CYS A 121 1.50 -21.95 -2.46
N GLU A 122 0.34 -22.63 -2.52
CA GLU A 122 -0.72 -22.30 -3.49
C GLU A 122 -1.25 -20.88 -3.27
N GLU A 123 -1.36 -20.49 -2.00
CA GLU A 123 -1.90 -19.20 -1.58
C GLU A 123 -1.04 -18.02 -2.07
N TYR A 124 0.28 -18.21 -2.23
CA TYR A 124 1.14 -17.17 -2.79
C TYR A 124 0.77 -16.83 -4.25
N GLN A 125 0.21 -17.78 -4.99
CA GLN A 125 -0.19 -17.58 -6.38
C GLN A 125 -1.56 -16.88 -6.54
N LEU A 126 -2.24 -16.54 -5.43
CA LEU A 126 -3.50 -15.77 -5.46
C LEU A 126 -3.33 -14.37 -6.05
N PHE A 127 -2.11 -13.82 -5.97
CA PHE A 127 -1.76 -12.52 -6.54
C PHE A 127 -0.50 -12.65 -7.38
N ASN A 128 -0.56 -12.15 -8.61
CA ASN A 128 0.59 -12.13 -9.50
C ASN A 128 1.58 -11.01 -9.12
N SER A 129 2.73 -10.96 -9.79
CA SER A 129 3.79 -10.00 -9.48
C SER A 129 3.39 -8.54 -9.71
N GLU A 130 2.53 -8.25 -10.68
CA GLU A 130 2.01 -6.90 -10.93
C GLU A 130 1.05 -6.47 -9.80
N GLU A 131 0.14 -7.36 -9.38
CA GLU A 131 -0.79 -7.10 -8.27
C GLU A 131 -0.06 -6.92 -6.94
N ARG A 132 1.00 -7.72 -6.70
CA ARG A 132 1.85 -7.59 -5.51
C ARG A 132 2.64 -6.28 -5.49
N ALA A 133 2.95 -5.73 -6.66
CA ALA A 133 3.63 -4.44 -6.79
C ALA A 133 2.69 -3.24 -6.60
N GLU A 134 1.37 -3.43 -6.63
CA GLU A 134 0.40 -2.36 -6.41
C GLU A 134 0.54 -1.75 -5.01
N PHE A 135 0.44 -0.42 -4.92
CA PHE A 135 0.67 0.31 -3.67
C PHE A 135 -0.23 -0.16 -2.51
N ILE A 136 -1.49 -0.52 -2.82
CA ILE A 136 -2.43 -1.03 -1.82
C ILE A 136 -2.00 -2.38 -1.25
N PHE A 137 -1.42 -3.25 -2.09
CA PHE A 137 -0.88 -4.53 -1.65
C PHE A 137 0.36 -4.31 -0.78
N ARG A 138 1.24 -3.38 -1.17
CA ARG A 138 2.44 -3.05 -0.39
C ARG A 138 2.11 -2.44 0.98
N ILE A 139 1.03 -1.67 1.10
CA ILE A 139 0.50 -1.23 2.41
C ILE A 139 0.02 -2.45 3.21
N PHE A 140 -0.81 -3.30 2.62
CA PHE A 140 -1.35 -4.48 3.29
C PHE A 140 -0.25 -5.42 3.80
N GLU A 141 0.72 -5.73 2.96
CA GLU A 141 1.90 -6.52 3.29
C GLU A 141 2.68 -5.92 4.46
N MET A 142 2.94 -4.61 4.45
CA MET A 142 3.60 -3.92 5.56
C MET A 142 2.83 -4.11 6.88
N LEU A 143 1.50 -4.04 6.86
CA LEU A 143 0.68 -4.23 8.06
C LEU A 143 0.66 -5.69 8.54
N VAL A 144 0.55 -6.65 7.63
CA VAL A 144 0.52 -8.09 7.93
C VAL A 144 1.86 -8.59 8.47
N LEU A 145 2.97 -8.09 7.93
CA LEU A 145 4.31 -8.41 8.42
C LEU A 145 4.65 -7.67 9.74
N GLY A 146 4.03 -6.51 9.97
CA GLY A 146 4.19 -5.72 11.20
C GLY A 146 5.62 -5.19 11.40
N GLY A 147 6.04 -5.08 12.64
CA GLY A 147 7.38 -4.72 13.09
C GLY A 147 7.91 -5.67 14.18
N SER A 148 9.02 -5.32 14.83
CA SER A 148 9.76 -6.27 15.70
C SER A 148 8.99 -6.75 16.94
N LEU A 149 7.98 -6.00 17.41
CA LEU A 149 7.14 -6.34 18.57
C LEU A 149 5.67 -6.57 18.15
N CYS A 150 5.45 -7.07 16.93
CA CYS A 150 4.11 -7.27 16.39
C CYS A 150 3.30 -8.30 17.18
N GLN A 151 2.08 -7.91 17.56
CA GLN A 151 1.04 -8.81 18.03
C GLN A 151 0.02 -9.01 16.90
N PHE A 152 0.20 -10.10 16.15
CA PHE A 152 -0.64 -10.40 14.99
C PHE A 152 -2.10 -10.64 15.35
N GLU A 153 -3.00 -10.27 14.44
CA GLU A 153 -4.41 -10.65 14.51
C GLU A 153 -4.65 -12.09 14.05
N GLU A 154 -5.69 -12.70 14.61
CA GLU A 154 -6.23 -13.96 14.09
C GLU A 154 -7.31 -13.75 13.02
N GLU A 155 -7.76 -12.51 12.82
CA GLU A 155 -8.78 -12.14 11.83
C GLU A 155 -8.18 -11.24 10.75
N LEU A 156 -8.68 -11.36 9.51
CA LEU A 156 -8.20 -10.57 8.38
C LEU A 156 -8.69 -9.11 8.39
N GLN A 157 -9.89 -8.87 8.93
CA GLN A 157 -10.60 -7.60 8.79
C GLN A 157 -9.82 -6.37 9.30
N PRO A 158 -9.12 -6.41 10.46
CA PRO A 158 -8.34 -5.26 10.94
C PRO A 158 -7.28 -4.78 9.95
N TYR A 159 -6.58 -5.70 9.27
CA TYR A 159 -5.58 -5.36 8.26
C TYR A 159 -6.21 -4.71 7.04
N LEU A 160 -7.36 -5.21 6.58
CA LEU A 160 -8.08 -4.63 5.43
C LEU A 160 -8.60 -3.22 5.73
N ASP A 161 -9.20 -3.01 6.89
CA ASP A 161 -9.73 -1.71 7.29
C ASP A 161 -8.62 -0.68 7.43
N THR A 162 -7.51 -1.06 8.06
CA THR A 162 -6.35 -0.17 8.23
C THR A 162 -5.67 0.13 6.90
N THR A 163 -5.52 -0.87 6.02
CA THR A 163 -5.02 -0.68 4.64
C THR A 163 -5.86 0.34 3.89
N LYS A 164 -7.20 0.18 3.94
CA LYS A 164 -8.14 1.06 3.26
C LYS A 164 -8.08 2.49 3.79
N LYS A 165 -7.96 2.68 5.10
CA LYS A 165 -7.81 4.00 5.73
C LYS A 165 -6.56 4.71 5.22
N ILE A 166 -5.41 4.03 5.26
CA ILE A 166 -4.13 4.57 4.77
C ILE A 166 -4.24 4.90 3.27
N TYR A 167 -4.70 3.96 2.46
CA TYR A 167 -4.81 4.14 1.02
C TYR A 167 -5.71 5.32 0.64
N LYS A 168 -6.89 5.45 1.27
CA LYS A 168 -7.84 6.55 0.99
C LYS A 168 -7.30 7.92 1.40
N GLU A 169 -6.50 7.98 2.46
CA GLU A 169 -5.93 9.25 2.93
C GLU A 169 -4.79 9.73 2.01
N LEU A 170 -4.00 8.79 1.50
CA LEU A 170 -2.79 9.09 0.71
C LEU A 170 -3.06 9.18 -0.81
N VAL A 171 -4.04 8.45 -1.34
CA VAL A 171 -4.32 8.39 -2.79
C VAL A 171 -5.49 9.30 -3.16
N ARG A 172 -5.25 10.20 -4.11
CA ARG A 172 -6.26 11.12 -4.63
C ARG A 172 -6.93 10.56 -5.88
N VAL A 173 -8.23 10.81 -6.00
CA VAL A 173 -9.01 10.57 -7.21
C VAL A 173 -9.31 11.87 -7.93
N GLN A 174 -9.27 11.84 -9.25
CA GLN A 174 -9.60 12.96 -10.13
C GLN A 174 -10.70 12.55 -11.11
N LYS A 175 -11.59 13.50 -11.42
CA LYS A 175 -12.60 13.31 -12.47
C LYS A 175 -11.91 13.38 -13.83
N ARG A 176 -12.13 12.38 -14.70
CA ARG A 176 -11.74 12.52 -16.10
C ARG A 176 -12.57 13.64 -16.73
N ARG A 177 -11.91 14.65 -17.30
CA ARG A 177 -12.59 15.59 -18.18
C ARG A 177 -12.90 14.83 -19.47
N GLN A 178 -14.13 14.33 -19.60
CA GLN A 178 -14.60 13.82 -20.88
C GLN A 178 -14.58 14.98 -21.87
N GLN A 179 -13.87 14.83 -22.98
CA GLN A 179 -14.24 15.58 -24.18
C GLN A 179 -15.68 15.18 -24.50
N GLU A 180 -16.52 16.18 -24.70
CA GLU A 180 -17.98 16.09 -24.81
C GLU A 180 -18.45 14.93 -25.68
N GLN A 181 -18.92 13.85 -25.05
CA GLN A 181 -19.84 12.89 -25.68
C GLN A 181 -20.66 12.16 -24.61
N GLN A 182 -21.84 12.72 -24.41
CA GLN A 182 -23.09 12.20 -23.85
C GLN A 182 -23.07 10.78 -23.26
N GLY A 183 -23.14 10.71 -21.92
CA GLY A 183 -23.45 9.49 -21.18
C GLY A 183 -23.07 9.67 -19.71
N ALA A 184 -24.05 9.84 -18.84
CA ALA A 184 -23.85 10.14 -17.42
C ALA A 184 -23.23 8.94 -16.66
N ASN A 185 -21.91 8.78 -16.76
CA ASN A 185 -21.14 8.06 -15.76
C ASN A 185 -19.87 8.85 -15.45
N ARG A 186 -19.73 9.25 -14.17
CA ARG A 186 -18.60 10.06 -13.70
C ARG A 186 -17.38 9.14 -13.60
N ASP A 187 -16.63 9.04 -14.69
CA ASP A 187 -15.43 8.21 -14.73
C ASP A 187 -14.33 8.84 -13.85
N LEU A 188 -14.12 8.24 -12.67
CA LEU A 188 -13.08 8.63 -11.71
C LEU A 188 -11.78 7.91 -12.07
N SER A 189 -10.64 8.59 -11.90
CA SER A 189 -9.31 8.00 -12.11
C SER A 189 -8.38 8.37 -10.97
N ILE A 190 -7.34 7.57 -10.74
CA ILE A 190 -6.32 7.88 -9.74
C ILE A 190 -5.47 9.07 -10.22
N GLY A 191 -5.46 10.15 -9.44
CA GLY A 191 -4.65 11.35 -9.70
C GLY A 191 -3.20 11.18 -9.25
N THR A 192 -2.98 10.42 -8.18
CA THR A 192 -1.65 10.15 -7.62
C THR A 192 -0.82 9.22 -8.52
N THR A 193 0.46 9.51 -8.72
CA THR A 193 1.44 8.55 -9.23
C THR A 193 2.28 8.06 -8.05
N VAL A 194 2.40 6.74 -7.89
CA VAL A 194 3.15 6.15 -6.78
C VAL A 194 4.43 5.53 -7.32
N LEU A 195 5.56 5.82 -6.67
CA LEU A 195 6.86 5.24 -6.97
C LEU A 195 7.44 4.63 -5.70
N GLN A 196 7.80 3.35 -5.72
CA GLN A 196 8.70 2.79 -4.71
C GLN A 196 10.13 3.24 -5.04
N VAL A 197 10.85 3.78 -4.07
CA VAL A 197 12.17 4.39 -4.28
C VAL A 197 13.18 3.95 -3.24
N VAL A 198 14.45 3.94 -3.67
CA VAL A 198 15.61 3.86 -2.78
C VAL A 198 16.50 5.07 -3.08
N ALA A 199 16.62 5.99 -2.12
CA ALA A 199 17.53 7.12 -2.22
C ALA A 199 18.89 6.77 -1.61
N LYS A 200 19.96 7.10 -2.34
CA LYS A 200 21.35 6.84 -1.96
C LYS A 200 22.13 8.14 -1.87
N ASN A 201 23.05 8.24 -0.91
CA ASN A 201 23.96 9.37 -0.80
C ASN A 201 25.10 9.29 -1.85
N GLU A 202 26.00 10.27 -1.86
CA GLU A 202 27.14 10.32 -2.79
C GLU A 202 28.09 9.11 -2.69
N ARG A 203 28.07 8.38 -1.57
CA ARG A 203 28.85 7.16 -1.34
C ARG A 203 28.11 5.89 -1.81
N GLY A 204 26.89 6.02 -2.32
CA GLY A 204 26.04 4.90 -2.73
C GLY A 204 25.29 4.23 -1.57
N GLU A 205 25.34 4.78 -0.36
CA GLU A 205 24.68 4.22 0.82
C GLU A 205 23.21 4.63 0.83
N ALA A 206 22.32 3.65 0.98
CA ALA A 206 20.88 3.90 1.03
C ALA A 206 20.48 4.56 2.36
N PHE A 207 19.77 5.69 2.28
CA PHE A 207 19.26 6.42 3.44
C PHE A 207 17.73 6.53 3.47
N TYR A 208 17.05 6.18 2.38
CA TYR A 208 15.59 6.15 2.30
C TYR A 208 15.12 5.00 1.40
N PRO A 209 14.57 3.92 1.97
CA PRO A 209 14.78 3.49 3.35
C PRO A 209 16.24 3.09 3.59
N ALA A 210 16.69 3.06 4.84
CA ALA A 210 17.96 2.43 5.19
C ALA A 210 17.82 0.90 5.09
N ASN A 211 18.89 0.20 4.71
CA ASN A 211 18.90 -1.25 4.52
C ASN A 211 17.75 -1.76 3.61
N PRO A 212 17.67 -1.32 2.34
CA PRO A 212 16.54 -1.61 1.45
C PRO A 212 16.39 -3.10 1.08
N GLU A 213 17.42 -3.92 1.32
CA GLU A 213 17.36 -5.38 1.14
C GLU A 213 16.41 -6.07 2.14
N HIS A 214 16.12 -5.41 3.26
CA HIS A 214 15.16 -5.92 4.23
C HIS A 214 13.73 -5.64 3.74
N ARG A 215 12.91 -6.67 3.52
CA ARG A 215 11.59 -6.55 2.87
C ARG A 215 10.62 -5.55 3.54
N GLN A 216 10.72 -5.39 4.86
CA GLN A 216 9.92 -4.41 5.61
C GLN A 216 10.43 -2.97 5.47
N ASN A 217 11.63 -2.73 4.95
CA ASN A 217 12.15 -1.37 4.71
C ASN A 217 11.66 -0.89 3.35
N ILE A 218 10.64 -0.02 3.36
CA ILE A 218 10.00 0.47 2.14
C ILE A 218 9.91 1.99 2.14
N GLY A 219 10.18 2.59 0.98
CA GLY A 219 10.06 4.02 0.75
C GLY A 219 9.22 4.30 -0.49
N PHE A 220 8.17 5.11 -0.34
CA PHE A 220 7.31 5.53 -1.44
C PHE A 220 7.33 7.05 -1.62
N LEU A 221 7.22 7.48 -2.87
CA LEU A 221 6.87 8.83 -3.28
C LEU A 221 5.50 8.81 -3.97
N LEU A 222 4.57 9.60 -3.44
CA LEU A 222 3.23 9.77 -3.97
C LEU A 222 3.11 11.16 -4.57
N ILE A 223 3.10 11.24 -5.89
CA ILE A 223 3.14 12.48 -6.66
C ILE A 223 1.72 12.84 -7.10
N ASP A 224 1.22 13.98 -6.63
CA ASP A 224 0.04 14.65 -7.17
C ASP A 224 0.48 15.75 -8.13
N GLY A 225 0.49 15.42 -9.42
CA GLY A 225 0.85 16.37 -10.48
C GLY A 225 -0.13 17.54 -10.63
N SER A 226 -1.37 17.41 -10.19
CA SER A 226 -2.39 18.46 -10.33
C SER A 226 -2.21 19.54 -9.27
N ASN A 227 -1.91 19.15 -8.03
CA ASN A 227 -1.66 20.09 -6.94
C ASN A 227 -0.18 20.41 -6.74
N ARG A 228 0.70 19.79 -7.53
CA ARG A 228 2.16 19.86 -7.39
C ARG A 228 2.62 19.52 -5.97
N GLN A 229 2.10 18.42 -5.45
CA GLN A 229 2.40 17.92 -4.12
C GLN A 229 3.05 16.55 -4.19
N ILE A 230 3.97 16.27 -3.27
CA ILE A 230 4.55 14.96 -3.04
C ILE A 230 4.30 14.59 -1.59
N THR A 231 3.81 13.39 -1.37
CA THR A 231 3.75 12.76 -0.05
C THR A 231 4.74 11.61 -0.03
N THR A 232 5.63 11.56 0.94
CA THR A 232 6.52 10.41 1.17
C THR A 232 5.86 9.47 2.18
N LEU A 233 5.94 8.16 1.97
CA LEU A 233 5.61 7.15 2.98
C LEU A 233 6.83 6.24 3.19
N LEU A 234 7.34 6.21 4.41
CA LEU A 234 8.48 5.40 4.82
C LEU A 234 8.04 4.43 5.90
N HIS A 235 8.44 3.16 5.79
CA HIS A 235 8.51 2.24 6.91
C HIS A 235 9.95 1.75 7.08
N GLN A 236 10.48 1.87 8.29
CA GLN A 236 11.82 1.43 8.66
C GLN A 236 11.74 0.42 9.80
N PHE A 237 12.05 -0.84 9.50
CA PHE A 237 12.10 -1.90 10.50
C PHE A 237 13.24 -1.66 11.50
N GLY A 238 12.95 -1.90 12.78
CA GLY A 238 13.95 -1.97 13.85
C GLY A 238 14.34 -0.64 14.50
N SER A 239 13.72 0.49 14.15
CA SER A 239 13.96 1.76 14.87
C SER A 239 13.19 1.80 16.20
N PHE A 240 13.85 1.49 17.31
CA PHE A 240 13.29 1.76 18.63
C PHE A 240 13.48 3.24 18.98
N HIS A 241 12.42 4.03 18.83
CA HIS A 241 12.35 5.35 19.44
C HIS A 241 11.63 5.21 20.79
N TRP A 242 12.41 5.21 21.88
CA TRP A 242 11.92 5.32 23.26
C TRP A 242 11.51 6.76 23.59
#